data_AF-A0A6G8BTS3-F1
#
_entry.id   AF-A0A6G8BTS3-F1
#
_cell.length_a   1.000
_cell.length_b   1.000
_cell.length_c   1.000
_cell.angle_alpha   90.00
_cell.angle_beta   90.00
_cell.angle_gamma   90.00
#
_symmetry.space_group_name_H-M   'P 1'
#
loop_
_entity.id
_entity.type
_entity.pdbx_description
1 polymer ?
#
loop_
_entity_poly.entity_id
_entity_poly.type
_entity_poly.pdbx_seq_one_letter_code
_entity_poly.pdbx_strand_id
1 'polypeptide(L)'
;MAHQIKEKDPTLKQRAGQTGVEANKSKRTKRFEIRFTQQEWTALQDRAYESGSSSAAIYARSVLLPSQHIADLETKAEQKVRLQLLASFGKIGSNINQIARALNRMKVWNTTTEGMLLELTKIQEAVSTITTIFKERK
;
A
#
# COMPACT_ATOMS: atom_id res chain seq x y z
N MET A 1 1.20 10.32 33.72
CA MET A 1 0.05 11.00 33.06
C MET A 1 -0.81 9.91 32.43
N ALA A 2 -2.07 9.78 32.87
CA ALA A 2 -2.98 8.77 32.32
C ALA A 2 -3.38 9.17 30.89
N HIS A 3 -3.08 8.31 29.91
CA HIS A 3 -3.54 8.51 28.54
C HIS A 3 -5.07 8.35 28.52
N GLN A 4 -5.80 9.41 28.19
CA GLN A 4 -7.24 9.32 27.93
C GLN A 4 -7.45 8.36 26.76
N ILE A 5 -8.14 7.24 27.01
CA ILE A 5 -8.58 6.33 25.97
C ILE A 5 -9.67 7.07 25.19
N LYS A 6 -9.33 7.55 23.99
CA LYS A 6 -10.34 8.12 23.08
C LYS A 6 -11.41 7.07 22.83
N GLU A 7 -12.64 7.38 23.22
CA GLU A 7 -13.82 6.57 22.94
C GLU A 7 -13.93 6.41 21.42
N LYS A 8 -13.69 5.19 20.92
CA LYS A 8 -13.72 4.92 19.48
C LYS A 8 -15.16 4.79 19.03
N ASP A 9 -15.55 5.57 18.01
CA ASP A 9 -16.86 5.49 17.37
C ASP A 9 -17.22 4.01 17.05
N PRO A 10 -18.32 3.49 17.64
CA PRO A 10 -18.70 2.09 17.50
C PRO A 10 -19.08 1.69 16.07
N THR A 11 -19.38 2.66 15.21
CA THR A 11 -19.76 2.45 13.80
C THR A 11 -18.56 2.17 12.88
N LEU A 12 -17.35 2.52 13.31
CA LEU A 12 -16.12 2.30 12.56
C LEU A 12 -15.62 0.86 12.71
N LYS A 13 -15.02 0.33 11.64
CA LYS A 13 -14.29 -0.95 11.69
C LYS A 13 -13.11 -0.80 12.65
N GLN A 14 -12.99 -1.69 13.64
CA GLN A 14 -11.94 -1.61 14.66
C GLN A 14 -10.59 -2.17 14.20
N ARG A 15 -10.60 -3.04 13.18
CA ARG A 15 -9.40 -3.59 12.52
C ARG A 15 -9.69 -3.77 11.02
N ALA A 16 -8.66 -3.66 10.19
CA ALA A 16 -8.73 -4.17 8.82
C ALA A 16 -8.70 -5.71 8.86
N GLY A 17 -9.61 -6.36 8.14
CA GLY A 17 -9.76 -7.84 8.07
C GLY A 17 -11.19 -8.24 8.43
N GLN A 18 -12.02 -8.66 7.49
CA GLN A 18 -11.95 -9.96 6.80
C GLN A 18 -12.16 -9.86 5.27
N THR A 19 -12.03 -8.68 4.68
CA THR A 19 -12.30 -8.47 3.25
C THR A 19 -11.41 -7.37 2.69
N GLY A 20 -10.10 -7.60 2.69
CA GLY A 20 -9.13 -6.77 1.97
C GLY A 20 -9.00 -5.29 2.36
N VAL A 21 -8.13 -4.60 1.62
CA VAL A 21 -7.95 -3.14 1.64
C VAL A 21 -9.16 -2.54 0.92
N GLU A 22 -10.01 -1.79 1.60
CA GLU A 22 -11.21 -1.13 1.06
C GLU A 22 -11.27 0.31 1.62
N ALA A 23 -11.80 1.25 0.84
CA ALA A 23 -12.04 2.64 1.25
C ALA A 23 -13.11 2.72 2.35
N ASN A 24 -14.07 1.79 2.35
CA ASN A 24 -15.14 1.79 3.35
C ASN A 24 -14.62 1.49 4.77
N LYS A 25 -14.64 2.53 5.63
CA LYS A 25 -14.22 2.48 7.04
C LYS A 25 -15.34 2.06 8.00
N SER A 26 -16.59 2.07 7.56
CA SER A 26 -17.77 1.81 8.41
C SER A 26 -18.16 0.34 8.39
N LYS A 27 -18.72 -0.14 9.51
CA LYS A 27 -19.32 -1.48 9.59
C LYS A 27 -20.56 -1.55 8.70
N ARG A 28 -20.63 -2.56 7.83
CA ARG A 28 -21.83 -2.86 7.04
C ARG A 28 -22.81 -3.61 7.94
N THR A 29 -23.85 -2.92 8.44
CA THR A 29 -24.84 -3.49 9.39
C THR A 29 -26.21 -3.76 8.77
N LYS A 30 -26.44 -3.29 7.53
CA LYS A 30 -27.71 -3.48 6.81
C LYS A 30 -27.56 -4.61 5.79
N ARG A 31 -28.63 -5.38 5.62
CA ARG A 31 -28.71 -6.50 4.68
C ARG A 31 -29.78 -6.21 3.62
N PHE A 32 -29.43 -6.50 2.38
CA PHE A 32 -30.33 -6.51 1.23
C PHE A 32 -30.26 -7.91 0.63
N GLU A 33 -31.42 -8.52 0.40
CA GLU A 33 -31.53 -9.92 -0.02
C GLU A 33 -32.39 -10.02 -1.28
N ILE A 34 -31.94 -10.83 -2.23
CA ILE A 34 -32.68 -11.20 -3.44
C ILE A 34 -32.73 -12.73 -3.46
N ARG A 35 -33.91 -13.30 -3.72
CA ARG A 35 -34.06 -14.75 -3.94
C ARG A 35 -33.75 -15.07 -5.40
N PHE A 36 -32.99 -16.13 -5.62
CA PHE A 36 -32.59 -16.60 -6.94
C PHE A 36 -33.05 -18.03 -7.15
N THR A 37 -33.40 -18.34 -8.40
CA THR A 37 -33.38 -19.71 -8.92
C THR A 37 -31.95 -20.21 -9.05
N GLN A 38 -31.76 -21.52 -9.23
CA GLN A 38 -30.43 -22.10 -9.43
C GLN A 38 -29.73 -21.51 -10.66
N GLN A 39 -30.46 -21.30 -11.76
CA GLN A 39 -29.92 -20.75 -13.00
C GLN A 39 -29.42 -19.31 -12.82
N GLU A 40 -30.22 -18.46 -12.16
CA GLU A 40 -29.83 -17.07 -11.90
C GLU A 40 -28.63 -16.98 -10.96
N TRP A 41 -28.56 -17.88 -9.97
CA TRP A 41 -27.44 -17.94 -9.05
C TRP A 41 -26.13 -18.32 -9.75
N THR A 42 -26.15 -19.34 -10.61
CA THR A 42 -24.99 -19.72 -11.43
C THR A 42 -24.56 -18.57 -12.34
N ALA A 43 -25.50 -17.94 -13.05
CA ALA A 43 -25.20 -16.80 -13.94
C ALA A 43 -24.63 -15.58 -13.18
N LEU A 44 -24.96 -15.38 -11.90
CA LEU A 44 -24.35 -14.35 -11.08
C LEU A 44 -22.91 -14.71 -10.68
N GLN A 45 -22.66 -15.97 -10.35
CA GLN A 45 -21.32 -16.45 -10.02
C GLN A 45 -20.37 -16.36 -11.21
N ASP A 46 -20.82 -16.77 -12.39
CA ASP A 46 -20.03 -16.72 -13.63
C ASP A 46 -19.61 -15.28 -13.94
N ARG A 47 -20.56 -14.34 -13.93
CA ARG A 47 -20.27 -12.91 -14.12
C ARG A 47 -19.30 -12.36 -13.07
N ALA A 48 -19.44 -12.79 -11.81
CA ALA A 48 -18.51 -12.38 -10.76
C ALA A 48 -17.10 -12.87 -11.03
N TYR A 49 -16.95 -14.14 -11.44
CA TYR A 49 -15.66 -14.72 -11.82
C TYR A 49 -15.04 -14.02 -13.04
N GLU A 50 -15.82 -13.81 -14.11
CA GLU A 50 -15.39 -13.11 -15.33
C GLU A 50 -14.92 -11.68 -15.05
N SER A 51 -15.57 -10.99 -14.11
CA SER A 51 -15.17 -9.64 -13.68
C SER A 51 -13.91 -9.60 -12.80
N GLY A 52 -13.33 -10.76 -12.46
CA GLY A 52 -12.22 -10.87 -11.51
C GLY A 52 -12.59 -10.54 -10.06
N SER A 53 -13.89 -10.52 -9.74
CA SER A 53 -14.37 -10.26 -8.38
C SER A 53 -14.18 -11.51 -7.51
N SER A 54 -13.70 -11.32 -6.28
CA SER A 54 -13.46 -12.46 -5.36
C SER A 54 -14.74 -13.04 -4.73
N SER A 55 -15.92 -12.46 -5.03
CA SER A 55 -17.22 -13.03 -4.65
C SER A 55 -18.36 -12.38 -5.45
N ALA A 56 -19.49 -13.08 -5.55
CA ALA A 56 -20.74 -12.54 -6.11
C ALA A 56 -21.22 -11.27 -5.39
N ALA A 57 -20.99 -11.16 -4.07
CA ALA A 57 -21.37 -9.97 -3.30
C ALA A 57 -20.52 -8.74 -3.61
N ILE A 58 -19.23 -8.93 -3.92
CA ILE A 58 -18.33 -7.83 -4.34
C ILE A 58 -18.72 -7.37 -5.74
N TYR A 59 -18.98 -8.31 -6.64
CA TYR A 59 -19.49 -8.00 -7.99
C TYR A 59 -20.84 -7.28 -7.94
N ALA A 60 -21.82 -7.78 -7.18
CA ALA A 60 -23.11 -7.12 -7.04
C ALA A 60 -22.96 -5.68 -6.50
N ARG A 61 -22.01 -5.45 -5.57
CA ARG A 61 -21.73 -4.11 -5.05
C ARG A 61 -21.09 -3.21 -6.10
N SER A 62 -20.22 -3.71 -6.98
CA SER A 62 -19.64 -2.90 -8.05
C SER A 62 -20.68 -2.41 -9.04
N VAL A 63 -21.68 -3.25 -9.33
CA VAL A 63 -22.78 -2.91 -10.23
C VAL A 63 -23.80 -1.99 -9.56
N LEU A 64 -24.23 -2.31 -8.33
CA LEU A 64 -25.31 -1.57 -7.64
C LEU A 64 -24.82 -0.28 -6.97
N LEU A 65 -23.54 -0.21 -6.60
CA LEU A 65 -22.92 0.90 -5.85
C LEU A 65 -21.56 1.28 -6.48
N PRO A 66 -21.54 1.74 -7.75
CA PRO A 66 -20.31 1.89 -8.53
C PRO A 66 -19.32 2.90 -7.94
N SER A 67 -19.79 4.04 -7.41
CA SER A 67 -18.91 5.07 -6.84
C SER A 67 -18.11 4.56 -5.63
N GLN A 68 -18.75 3.78 -4.75
CA GLN A 68 -18.07 3.19 -3.59
C GLN A 68 -17.08 2.11 -4.02
N HIS A 69 -17.40 1.35 -5.06
CA HIS A 69 -16.50 0.34 -5.59
C HIS A 69 -15.24 0.95 -6.22
N ILE A 70 -15.37 2.04 -6.98
CA ILE A 70 -14.24 2.77 -7.56
C ILE A 70 -13.29 3.24 -6.45
N ALA A 71 -13.82 3.86 -5.39
CA ALA A 71 -13.00 4.30 -4.25
C ALA A 71 -12.24 3.13 -3.58
N ASP A 72 -12.89 1.97 -3.45
CA ASP A 72 -12.24 0.76 -2.93
C ASP A 72 -11.08 0.29 -3.83
N LEU A 73 -11.22 0.37 -5.16
CA LEU A 73 -10.17 0.02 -6.12
C LEU A 73 -8.98 0.99 -6.05
N GLU A 74 -9.24 2.29 -6.00
CA GLU A 74 -8.21 3.32 -5.87
C GLU A 74 -7.39 3.12 -4.59
N THR A 75 -8.06 2.85 -3.47
CA THR A 75 -7.41 2.58 -2.18
C THR A 75 -6.52 1.33 -2.25
N LYS A 76 -6.94 0.28 -2.96
CA LYS A 76 -6.11 -0.92 -3.18
C LYS A 76 -4.87 -0.62 -4.02
N ALA A 77 -5.04 0.15 -5.09
CA ALA A 77 -3.93 0.53 -5.96
C ALA A 77 -2.90 1.38 -5.20
N GLU A 78 -3.36 2.38 -4.45
CA GLU A 78 -2.51 3.23 -3.60
C GLU A 78 -1.75 2.40 -2.56
N GLN A 79 -2.43 1.49 -1.88
CA GLN A 79 -1.80 0.62 -0.87
C GLN A 79 -0.74 -0.30 -1.49
N LYS A 80 -0.95 -0.81 -2.71
CA LYS A 80 0.04 -1.62 -3.41
C LYS A 80 1.30 -0.80 -3.69
N VAL A 81 1.15 0.43 -4.20
CA VAL A 81 2.27 1.36 -4.42
C VAL A 81 3.00 1.65 -3.11
N ARG A 82 2.27 1.92 -2.03
CA ARG A 82 2.83 2.17 -0.70
C ARG A 82 3.67 1.00 -0.18
N LEU A 83 3.19 -0.23 -0.36
CA LEU A 83 3.93 -1.43 0.04
C LEU A 83 5.20 -1.64 -0.80
N GLN A 84 5.14 -1.37 -2.10
CA GLN A 84 6.32 -1.42 -2.98
C GLN A 84 7.37 -0.38 -2.58
N LEU A 85 6.95 0.86 -2.28
CA LEU A 85 7.84 1.91 -1.78
C LEU A 85 8.48 1.52 -0.44
N LEU A 86 7.67 0.98 0.49
CA LEU A 86 8.18 0.52 1.78
C LEU A 86 9.23 -0.58 1.63
N ALA A 87 8.99 -1.55 0.74
CA ALA A 87 9.96 -2.61 0.44
C ALA A 87 11.26 -2.05 -0.15
N SER A 88 11.17 -1.09 -1.06
CA SER A 88 12.34 -0.40 -1.64
C SER A 88 13.13 0.37 -0.58
N PHE A 89 12.45 1.11 0.31
CA PHE A 89 13.11 1.78 1.42
C PHE A 89 13.75 0.80 2.40
N GLY A 90 13.11 -0.34 2.68
CA GLY A 90 13.70 -1.40 3.49
C GLY A 90 15.02 -1.93 2.91
N LYS A 91 15.10 -2.10 1.58
CA LYS A 91 16.34 -2.50 0.90
C LYS A 91 17.43 -1.42 1.03
N ILE A 92 17.07 -0.16 0.80
CA ILE A 92 18.02 0.96 0.94
C ILE A 92 18.53 1.05 2.37
N GLY A 93 17.66 1.00 3.37
CA GLY A 93 18.03 1.02 4.78
C GLY A 93 18.94 -0.15 5.17
N SER A 94 18.68 -1.35 4.64
CA SER A 94 19.54 -2.53 4.84
C SER A 94 20.95 -2.29 4.29
N ASN A 95 21.07 -1.75 3.07
CA ASN A 95 22.36 -1.43 2.45
C ASN A 95 23.12 -0.37 3.27
N ILE A 96 22.44 0.68 3.72
CA ILE A 96 23.03 1.72 4.59
C ILE A 96 23.55 1.10 5.89
N ASN A 97 22.77 0.23 6.52
CA ASN A 97 23.19 -0.46 7.75
C ASN A 97 24.40 -1.40 7.51
N GLN A 98 24.50 -2.03 6.34
CA GLN A 98 25.68 -2.83 5.97
C GLN A 98 26.92 -1.96 5.80
N ILE A 99 26.81 -0.81 5.12
CA ILE A 99 27.90 0.17 4.98
C ILE A 99 28.34 0.64 6.36
N ALA A 100 27.41 1.08 7.21
CA ALA A 100 27.70 1.53 8.56
C ALA A 100 28.43 0.45 9.38
N ARG A 101 27.99 -0.81 9.30
CA ARG A 101 28.65 -1.93 9.98
C ARG A 101 30.04 -2.22 9.41
N ALA A 102 30.23 -2.14 8.10
CA ALA A 102 31.54 -2.33 7.48
C ALA A 102 32.52 -1.24 7.92
N LEU A 103 32.09 0.03 7.89
CA LEU A 103 32.87 1.17 8.38
C LEU A 103 33.24 1.00 9.86
N ASN A 104 32.25 0.67 10.71
CA ASN A 104 32.47 0.46 12.14
C ASN A 104 33.42 -0.71 12.44
N ARG A 105 33.36 -1.80 11.64
CA ARG A 105 34.27 -2.94 11.78
C ARG A 105 35.69 -2.61 11.34
N MET A 106 35.83 -1.83 10.27
CA MET A 106 37.16 -1.48 9.76
C MET A 106 37.94 -0.65 10.78
N LYS A 107 37.30 0.12 11.68
CA LYS A 107 37.96 0.95 12.72
C LYS A 107 39.14 1.81 12.22
N VAL A 108 39.31 1.95 10.91
CA VAL A 108 40.38 2.71 10.28
C VAL A 108 39.72 3.63 9.27
N TRP A 109 39.68 4.92 9.59
CA TRP A 109 39.49 5.96 8.61
C TRP A 109 40.77 6.04 7.77
N ASN A 110 40.84 5.24 6.71
CA ASN A 110 41.95 5.26 5.77
C ASN A 110 41.53 5.95 4.47
N THR A 111 42.52 6.28 3.64
CA THR A 111 42.34 6.94 2.33
C THR A 111 41.36 6.20 1.41
N THR A 112 41.26 4.87 1.51
CA THR A 112 40.28 4.09 0.74
C THR A 112 38.84 4.36 1.18
N THR A 113 38.62 4.45 2.48
CA THR A 113 37.29 4.69 3.06
C THR A 113 36.81 6.11 2.79
N GLU A 114 37.73 7.07 2.86
CA GLU A 114 37.52 8.46 2.46
C GLU A 114 37.19 8.58 0.97
N GLY A 115 37.94 7.88 0.10
CA GLY A 115 37.65 7.83 -1.34
C GLY A 115 36.28 7.22 -1.66
N MET A 116 35.88 6.15 -0.97
CA MET A 116 34.55 5.55 -1.12
C MET A 116 33.43 6.53 -0.72
N LEU A 117 33.59 7.28 0.37
CA LEU A 117 32.63 8.30 0.78
C LEU A 117 32.54 9.43 -0.25
N LEU A 118 33.68 9.85 -0.80
CA LEU A 118 33.74 10.88 -1.84
C LEU A 118 32.96 10.46 -3.08
N GLU A 119 33.14 9.22 -3.54
CA GLU A 119 32.39 8.68 -4.69
C GLU A 119 30.89 8.54 -4.42
N LEU A 120 30.49 8.10 -3.22
CA LEU A 120 29.07 8.09 -2.83
C LEU A 120 28.45 9.49 -2.81
N THR A 121 29.23 10.51 -2.41
CA THR A 121 28.79 11.91 -2.39
C THR A 121 28.59 12.44 -3.81
N LYS A 122 29.52 12.15 -4.73
CA LYS A 122 29.38 12.48 -6.16
C LYS A 122 28.14 11.83 -6.79
N ILE A 123 27.87 10.57 -6.46
CA ILE A 123 26.66 9.87 -6.94
C ILE A 123 25.40 10.56 -6.40
N GLN A 124 25.39 10.97 -5.12
CA GLN A 124 24.27 11.68 -4.53
C GLN A 124 24.02 13.05 -5.18
N GLU A 125 25.08 13.82 -5.48
CA GLU A 125 25.00 15.10 -6.20
C GLU A 125 24.49 14.93 -7.63
N ALA A 126 24.98 13.91 -8.35
CA ALA A 126 24.53 13.61 -9.69
C ALA A 126 23.03 13.25 -9.71
N VAL A 127 22.57 12.40 -8.78
CA VAL A 127 21.16 12.04 -8.63
C VAL A 127 20.30 13.27 -8.28
N SER A 128 20.80 14.16 -7.42
CA SER A 128 20.08 15.39 -7.04
C SER A 128 19.95 16.35 -8.22
N THR A 129 21.01 16.50 -9.02
CA THR A 129 21.02 17.31 -10.25
C THR A 129 20.00 16.76 -11.26
N ILE A 130 20.01 15.45 -11.51
CA ILE A 130 19.04 14.79 -12.40
C ILE A 130 17.62 15.03 -11.91
N THR A 131 17.38 14.87 -10.61
CA THR A 131 16.04 15.07 -10.01
C THR A 131 15.54 16.50 -10.17
N THR A 132 16.44 17.49 -10.09
CA THR A 132 16.13 18.92 -10.26
C THR A 132 15.76 19.21 -11.72
N ILE A 133 16.58 18.75 -12.67
CA ILE A 133 16.32 18.87 -14.12
C ILE A 133 14.97 18.25 -14.50
N PHE A 134 14.62 17.10 -13.91
CA PHE A 134 13.33 16.44 -14.16
C PHE A 134 12.13 17.12 -13.49
N LYS A 135 12.33 17.85 -12.39
CA LYS A 135 11.27 18.68 -11.77
C LYS A 135 10.99 19.95 -12.56
N GLU A 136 12.00 20.54 -13.19
CA GLU A 136 11.88 21.77 -14.00
C GLU A 136 11.25 21.52 -15.39
N ARG A 137 11.20 20.26 -15.84
CA ARG A 137 10.57 19.84 -17.11
C ARG A 137 9.08 19.49 -17.01
N LYS A 138 8.45 19.72 -15.86
CA LYS A 138 7.01 19.56 -15.62
C LYS A 138 6.35 20.92 -15.51
#